data_AF-A0A5C7R9D5-F1
#
_entry.id   AF-A0A5C7R9D5-F1
#
_cell.length_a   1.000
_cell.length_b   1.000
_cell.length_c   1.000
_cell.angle_alpha   90.00
_cell.angle_beta   90.00
_cell.angle_gamma   90.00
#
_symmetry.space_group_name_H-M   'P 1'
#
loop_
_entity.id
_entity.type
_entity.pdbx_description
1 polymer ?
#
loop_
_entity_poly.entity_id
_entity_poly.type
_entity_poly.pdbx_seq_one_letter_code
_entity_poly.pdbx_strand_id
1 'polypeptide(L)'
;MFAISPSQTLAFTLISAAMLALVFSLSIGKKHKIPNPMFSLARALASFVMTWLLWGSMTSTGNATSASSQIGLIPYLRLDYTRPSEQWLAQLSLDWGALSLTIALTGLALLALSVVLGHLAAISDRRR
;
A
#
# COMPACT_ATOMS: atom_id res chain seq x y z
N MET A 1 -16.69 11.46 14.01
CA MET A 1 -17.38 11.27 12.72
C MET A 1 -16.76 12.24 11.73
N PHE A 2 -16.37 11.75 10.54
CA PHE A 2 -15.79 12.59 9.50
C PHE A 2 -16.80 12.80 8.37
N ALA A 3 -16.93 14.04 7.88
CA ALA A 3 -17.74 14.35 6.71
C ALA A 3 -16.91 14.09 5.44
N ILE A 4 -16.82 12.82 5.03
CA ILE A 4 -16.07 12.40 3.85
C ILE A 4 -16.99 11.54 2.98
N SER A 5 -17.04 11.85 1.68
CA SER A 5 -17.77 11.03 0.72
C SER A 5 -16.95 9.79 0.31
N PRO A 6 -17.59 8.67 -0.06
CA PRO A 6 -16.89 7.47 -0.51
C PRO A 6 -15.93 7.70 -1.69
N SER A 7 -16.24 8.63 -2.60
CA SER A 7 -15.39 8.98 -3.75
C SER A 7 -14.13 9.74 -3.34
N GLN A 8 -14.23 10.61 -2.33
CA GLN A 8 -13.07 11.30 -1.76
C GLN A 8 -12.16 10.34 -1.02
N THR A 9 -12.71 9.39 -0.27
CA THR A 9 -11.91 8.35 0.41
C THR A 9 -11.03 7.59 -0.57
N LEU A 10 -11.58 7.17 -1.72
CA LEU A 10 -10.81 6.43 -2.72
C LEU A 10 -9.60 7.22 -3.22
N ALA A 11 -9.79 8.50 -3.55
CA ALA A 11 -8.69 9.37 -3.96
C ALA A 11 -7.64 9.54 -2.85
N PHE A 12 -8.07 9.80 -1.61
CA PHE A 12 -7.15 9.96 -0.48
C PHE A 12 -6.39 8.68 -0.16
N THR A 13 -7.04 7.51 -0.21
CA THR A 13 -6.39 6.21 0.01
C THR A 13 -5.35 5.92 -1.06
N LEU A 14 -5.66 6.15 -2.34
CA LEU A 14 -4.70 5.92 -3.42
C LEU A 14 -3.48 6.85 -3.32
N ILE A 15 -3.70 8.14 -3.05
CA ILE A 15 -2.62 9.13 -2.92
C ILE A 15 -1.76 8.80 -1.69
N SER A 16 -2.37 8.55 -0.54
CA SER A 16 -1.64 8.22 0.69
C SER A 16 -0.84 6.92 0.56
N ALA A 17 -1.42 5.87 -0.04
CA ALA A 17 -0.72 4.62 -0.31
C ALA A 17 0.45 4.81 -1.29
N ALA A 18 0.29 5.63 -2.33
CA ALA A 18 1.36 5.95 -3.27
C ALA A 18 2.49 6.75 -2.61
N MET A 19 2.17 7.73 -1.75
CA MET A 19 3.17 8.49 -0.99
C MET A 19 3.93 7.59 -0.02
N LEU A 20 3.23 6.71 0.69
CA LEU A 20 3.85 5.74 1.59
C LEU A 20 4.76 4.77 0.82
N ALA A 21 4.32 4.26 -0.33
CA ALA A 21 5.12 3.42 -1.21
C ALA A 21 6.39 4.14 -1.72
N LEU A 22 6.29 5.43 -2.06
CA LEU A 22 7.45 6.25 -2.44
C LEU A 22 8.44 6.40 -1.28
N VAL A 23 7.96 6.70 -0.07
CA VAL A 23 8.81 6.85 1.11
C VAL A 23 9.58 5.55 1.40
N PHE A 24 8.90 4.40 1.34
CA PHE A 24 9.56 3.10 1.52
C PHE A 24 10.57 2.81 0.42
N SER A 25 10.18 2.99 -0.85
CA SER A 25 11.06 2.75 -2.00
C SER A 25 12.33 3.61 -1.93
N LEU A 26 12.21 4.91 -1.62
CA LEU A 26 13.35 5.82 -1.46
C LEU A 26 14.23 5.47 -0.26
N SER A 27 13.63 5.09 0.87
CA SER A 27 14.38 4.74 2.09
C SER A 27 15.22 3.47 1.89
N ILE A 28 14.63 2.45 1.27
CA ILE A 28 15.31 1.19 0.95
C ILE A 28 16.33 1.42 -0.18
N GLY A 29 16.01 2.30 -1.13
CA GLY A 29 16.89 2.84 -2.16
C GLY A 29 18.20 3.37 -1.61
N LYS A 30 18.12 4.25 -0.60
CA LYS A 30 19.28 4.86 0.05
C LYS A 30 20.10 3.86 0.87
N LYS A 31 19.45 2.97 1.62
CA LYS A 31 20.12 2.07 2.58
C LYS A 31 20.79 0.87 1.92
N HIS A 32 20.20 0.31 0.86
CA HIS A 32 20.74 -0.85 0.15
C HIS A 32 21.00 -0.48 -1.31
N LYS A 33 22.25 -0.15 -1.64
CA LYS A 33 22.65 0.15 -3.02
C LYS A 33 22.91 -1.14 -3.79
N ILE A 34 22.24 -1.28 -4.93
CA ILE A 34 22.56 -2.29 -5.94
C ILE A 34 23.45 -1.57 -6.98
N PRO A 35 24.69 -2.06 -7.25
CA PRO A 35 25.60 -1.40 -8.18
C PRO A 35 25.03 -1.34 -9.60
N ASN A 36 24.32 -2.40 -10.00
CA ASN A 36 23.72 -2.50 -11.32
C ASN A 36 22.43 -1.64 -11.41
N PRO A 37 22.40 -0.62 -12.28
CA PRO A 37 21.31 0.36 -12.32
C PRO A 37 19.97 -0.24 -12.75
N MET A 38 19.98 -1.26 -13.62
CA MET A 38 18.76 -1.94 -14.08
C MET A 38 18.08 -2.68 -12.93
N PHE A 39 18.84 -3.41 -12.11
CA PHE A 39 18.31 -4.12 -10.94
C PHE A 39 17.91 -3.16 -9.82
N SER A 40 18.60 -2.03 -9.68
CA SER A 40 18.21 -0.97 -8.74
C SER A 40 16.84 -0.37 -9.11
N LEU A 41 16.61 -0.07 -10.39
CA LEU A 41 15.32 0.41 -10.90
C LEU A 41 14.22 -0.64 -10.72
N ALA A 42 14.50 -1.90 -11.09
CA ALA A 42 13.55 -3.00 -10.92
C ALA A 42 13.13 -3.18 -9.46
N ARG A 43 14.08 -3.07 -8.52
CA ARG A 43 13.77 -3.12 -7.09
C ARG A 43 12.91 -1.95 -6.65
N ALA A 44 13.23 -0.72 -7.08
CA ALA A 44 12.48 0.47 -6.70
C ALA A 44 11.03 0.41 -7.21
N LEU A 45 10.83 -0.02 -8.46
CA LEU A 45 9.52 -0.24 -9.07
C LEU A 45 8.76 -1.37 -8.38
N ALA A 46 9.39 -2.53 -8.19
CA ALA A 46 8.75 -3.67 -7.54
C ALA A 46 8.33 -3.34 -6.10
N SER A 47 9.21 -2.67 -5.33
CA SER A 47 8.92 -2.24 -3.96
C SER A 47 7.78 -1.23 -3.92
N PHE A 48 7.76 -0.29 -4.87
CA PHE A 48 6.68 0.69 -5.00
C PHE A 48 5.34 -0.01 -5.30
N VAL A 49 5.28 -0.82 -6.35
CA VAL A 49 4.05 -1.51 -6.77
C VAL A 49 3.53 -2.44 -5.68
N MET A 50 4.41 -3.23 -5.04
CA MET A 50 4.03 -4.10 -3.91
C MET A 50 3.40 -3.30 -2.78
N THR A 51 4.08 -2.25 -2.32
CA THR A 51 3.60 -1.44 -1.20
C THR A 51 2.31 -0.73 -1.57
N TRP A 52 2.21 -0.22 -2.80
CA TRP A 52 0.99 0.43 -3.28
C TRP A 52 -0.20 -0.54 -3.36
N LEU A 53 0.00 -1.77 -3.84
CA LEU A 53 -1.05 -2.79 -3.90
C LEU A 53 -1.49 -3.27 -2.51
N LEU A 54 -0.54 -3.50 -1.60
CA LEU A 54 -0.84 -3.96 -0.25
C LEU A 54 -1.67 -2.94 0.53
N TRP A 55 -1.36 -1.65 0.38
CA TRP A 55 -1.95 -0.57 1.18
C TRP A 55 -3.09 0.18 0.48
N GLY A 56 -3.06 0.24 -0.85
CA GLY A 56 -3.97 1.04 -1.68
C GLY A 56 -5.16 0.28 -2.27
N SER A 57 -5.25 -1.04 -2.08
CA SER A 57 -6.44 -1.80 -2.46
C SER A 57 -7.66 -1.28 -1.70
N MET A 58 -8.77 -1.11 -2.40
CA MET A 58 -10.01 -0.64 -1.80
C MET A 58 -11.20 -1.32 -2.45
N THR A 59 -12.08 -1.87 -1.64
CA THR A 59 -13.35 -2.45 -2.09
C THR A 59 -14.50 -1.72 -1.41
N SER A 60 -15.41 -1.16 -2.21
CA SER A 60 -16.58 -0.43 -1.73
C SER A 60 -17.84 -1.20 -2.05
N THR A 61 -18.73 -1.32 -1.07
CA THR A 61 -20.04 -1.96 -1.21
C THR A 61 -21.08 -1.05 -0.56
N GLY A 62 -22.21 -0.79 -1.21
CA GLY A 62 -23.18 0.14 -0.66
C GLY A 62 -24.38 0.44 -1.54
N ASN A 63 -25.40 1.00 -0.91
CA ASN A 63 -26.65 1.47 -1.50
C ASN A 63 -26.75 3.01 -1.33
N ALA A 64 -27.86 3.61 -1.77
CA ALA A 64 -28.06 5.06 -1.76
C ALA A 64 -28.00 5.73 -0.37
N THR A 65 -28.18 4.97 0.71
CA THR A 65 -28.28 5.47 2.10
C THR A 65 -27.15 4.97 3.02
N SER A 66 -26.40 3.95 2.60
CA SER A 66 -25.37 3.30 3.42
C SER A 66 -24.29 2.71 2.52
N ALA A 67 -23.03 2.96 2.81
CA ALA A 67 -21.91 2.36 2.09
C ALA A 67 -20.84 1.87 3.07
N SER A 68 -20.00 0.95 2.65
CA SER A 68 -18.89 0.40 3.42
C SER A 68 -17.70 0.24 2.50
N SER A 69 -16.60 0.92 2.83
CA SER A 69 -15.33 0.79 2.12
C SER A 69 -14.32 0.05 2.99
N GLN A 70 -13.73 -0.99 2.45
CA GLN A 70 -12.61 -1.71 3.05
C GLN A 70 -11.33 -1.30 2.34
N ILE A 71 -10.27 -1.05 3.11
CA ILE A 71 -8.97 -0.56 2.64
C ILE A 71 -7.88 -1.56 3.04
N GLY A 72 -6.96 -1.80 2.11
CA GLY A 72 -5.88 -2.77 2.20
C GLY A 72 -6.19 -4.06 1.44
N LEU A 73 -5.16 -4.71 0.90
CA LEU A 73 -5.30 -6.04 0.31
C LEU A 73 -5.81 -7.04 1.35
N ILE A 74 -5.30 -6.91 2.57
CA ILE A 74 -5.85 -7.52 3.77
C ILE A 74 -6.57 -6.40 4.49
N PRO A 75 -7.91 -6.45 4.59
CA PRO A 75 -8.70 -5.30 5.01
C PRO A 75 -8.43 -4.97 6.47
N TYR A 76 -7.55 -4.00 6.71
CA TYR A 76 -7.17 -3.54 8.05
C TYR A 76 -7.98 -2.33 8.50
N LEU A 77 -8.55 -1.59 7.53
CA LEU A 77 -9.34 -0.40 7.79
C LEU A 77 -10.68 -0.52 7.07
N ARG A 78 -11.75 -0.35 7.84
CA ARG A 78 -13.12 -0.28 7.34
C ARG A 78 -13.69 1.09 7.65
N LEU A 79 -14.33 1.66 6.65
CA LEU A 79 -15.05 2.93 6.72
C LEU A 79 -16.51 2.65 6.40
N ASP A 80 -17.37 2.75 7.40
CA ASP A 80 -18.81 2.63 7.23
C ASP A 80 -19.41 4.04 7.09
N TYR A 81 -20.20 4.25 6.05
CA TYR A 81 -20.80 5.54 5.69
C TYR A 81 -22.31 5.48 5.88
N THR A 82 -22.87 6.47 6.56
CA THR A 82 -24.32 6.70 6.65
C THR A 82 -24.66 8.09 6.13
N ARG A 83 -25.82 8.23 5.45
CA ARG A 83 -26.30 9.52 4.92
C ARG A 83 -27.60 9.95 5.61
N PRO A 84 -27.54 10.49 6.85
CA PRO A 84 -28.74 10.85 7.61
C PRO A 84 -29.43 12.14 7.14
N SER A 85 -28.70 13.11 6.57
CA SER A 85 -29.25 14.41 6.15
C SER A 85 -28.37 15.07 5.07
N GLU A 86 -28.31 14.41 3.90
CA GLU A 86 -27.50 14.79 2.72
C GLU A 86 -25.98 14.76 2.86
N GLN A 87 -25.43 14.81 4.07
CA GLN A 87 -24.01 14.67 4.36
C GLN A 87 -23.65 13.20 4.63
N TRP A 88 -22.54 12.75 4.04
CA TRP A 88 -21.98 11.43 4.33
C TRP A 88 -21.16 11.48 5.62
N LEU A 89 -21.56 10.71 6.61
CA LEU A 89 -20.82 10.53 7.86
C LEU A 89 -20.07 9.20 7.80
N ALA A 90 -18.75 9.26 7.97
CA ALA A 90 -17.90 8.09 8.03
C ALA A 90 -17.58 7.71 9.49
N GLN A 91 -17.74 6.42 9.80
CA GLN A 91 -17.26 5.77 11.01
C GLN A 91 -16.07 4.88 10.65
N LEU A 92 -15.01 5.01 11.44
CA LEU A 92 -13.76 4.28 11.28
C LEU A 92 -13.79 3.04 12.17
N SER A 93 -13.50 1.87 11.59
CA SER A 93 -13.21 0.64 12.32
C SER A 93 -11.86 0.10 11.88
N LEU A 94 -10.95 -0.11 12.83
CA LEU A 94 -9.59 -0.55 12.54
C LEU A 94 -9.37 -1.94 13.14
N ASP A 95 -8.91 -2.87 12.31
CA ASP A 95 -8.50 -4.20 12.72
C ASP A 95 -6.97 -4.23 12.90
N TRP A 96 -6.54 -4.24 14.15
CA TRP A 96 -5.12 -4.27 14.52
C TRP A 96 -4.41 -5.56 14.10
N GLY A 97 -5.14 -6.68 14.06
CA GLY A 97 -4.60 -7.97 13.61
C GLY A 97 -4.27 -7.92 12.12
N ALA A 98 -5.24 -7.48 11.30
CA ALA A 98 -5.02 -7.27 9.86
C ALA A 98 -3.96 -6.20 9.58
N LEU A 99 -3.90 -5.12 10.37
CA LEU A 99 -2.88 -4.08 10.25
C LEU A 99 -1.47 -4.64 10.49
N SER A 100 -1.27 -5.33 11.61
CA SER A 100 0.04 -5.90 11.98
C SER A 100 0.52 -6.92 10.95
N LEU A 101 -0.39 -7.75 10.44
CA LEU A 101 -0.09 -8.72 9.40
C LEU A 101 0.27 -8.04 8.07
N THR A 102 -0.42 -6.95 7.70
CA THR A 102 -0.09 -6.15 6.51
C THR A 102 1.31 -5.53 6.62
N ILE A 103 1.67 -5.02 7.81
CA ILE A 103 3.02 -4.50 8.09
C ILE A 103 4.07 -5.62 7.96
N ALA A 104 3.81 -6.77 8.57
CA ALA A 104 4.72 -7.92 8.51
C ALA A 104 4.93 -8.42 7.07
N LEU A 105 3.86 -8.56 6.29
CA LEU A 105 3.92 -8.93 4.88
C LEU A 105 4.67 -7.91 4.04
N THR A 106 4.44 -6.62 4.28
CA THR A 106 5.18 -5.55 3.58
C THR A 106 6.68 -5.69 3.85
N GLY A 107 7.08 -5.87 5.12
CA GLY A 107 8.48 -6.09 5.48
C GLY A 107 9.08 -7.33 4.82
N LEU A 108 8.37 -8.47 4.87
CA LEU A 108 8.82 -9.73 4.30
C LEU A 108 8.97 -9.65 2.78
N ALA A 109 8.00 -9.03 2.08
CA ALA A 109 8.05 -8.84 0.64
C ALA A 109 9.25 -7.97 0.21
N LEU A 110 9.50 -6.87 0.92
CA LEU A 110 10.62 -5.97 0.64
C LEU A 110 11.98 -6.64 0.88
N LEU A 111 12.10 -7.45 1.93
CA LEU A 111 13.30 -8.26 2.19
C LEU A 111 13.51 -9.30 1.09
N ALA A 112 12.47 -10.08 0.76
CA ALA A 112 12.53 -11.09 -0.29
C ALA A 112 12.93 -10.49 -1.64
N LEU A 113 12.31 -9.38 -2.04
CA LEU A 113 12.66 -8.64 -3.26
C LEU A 113 14.12 -8.17 -3.25
N SER A 114 14.57 -7.62 -2.12
CA SER A 114 15.95 -7.14 -1.99
C SER A 114 16.98 -8.26 -2.08
N VAL A 115 16.69 -9.43 -1.48
CA VAL A 115 17.56 -10.61 -1.54
C VAL A 115 17.60 -11.20 -2.95
N VAL A 116 16.45 -11.42 -3.58
CA VAL A 116 16.37 -12.03 -4.92
C VAL A 116 17.05 -11.13 -5.96
N LEU A 117 16.73 -9.84 -5.98
CA LEU A 117 17.31 -8.89 -6.94
C LEU A 117 18.79 -8.63 -6.66
N GLY A 118 19.21 -8.63 -5.39
CA GLY A 118 20.63 -8.55 -5.03
C GLY A 118 21.41 -9.76 -5.54
N HIS A 119 20.86 -10.97 -5.39
CA HIS A 119 21.50 -12.19 -5.89
C HIS A 119 21.56 -12.22 -7.42
N LEU A 120 20.48 -11.84 -8.10
CA LEU A 120 20.45 -11.76 -9.57
C LEU A 120 21.42 -10.71 -10.11
N ALA A 121 21.54 -9.56 -9.44
CA ALA A 121 22.52 -8.53 -9.80
C ALA A 121 23.96 -9.06 -9.69
N ALA A 122 24.29 -9.78 -8.61
CA ALA A 122 25.61 -10.39 -8.43
C ALA A 122 25.93 -11.45 -9.49
N ILE A 123 24.94 -12.23 -9.93
CA ILE A 123 25.12 -13.20 -11.03
C ILE A 123 25.31 -12.47 -12.36
N SER A 124 24.53 -11.41 -12.62
CA SER A 124 24.66 -10.61 -13.84
C SER A 124 26.01 -9.92 -13.94
N ASP A 125 26.53 -9.39 -12.84
CA ASP A 125 27.81 -8.68 -12.82
C ASP A 125 29.00 -9.64 -13.02
N ARG A 126 28.88 -10.91 -12.59
CA ARG A 126 29.91 -11.95 -12.85
C ARG A 126 29.97 -12.41 -14.31
N ARG A 127 28.94 -12.16 -15.11
CA ARG A 127 28.88 -12.54 -16.53
C ARG A 127 29.39 -11.46 -17.49
N ARG A 128 29.65 -10.25 -16.99
CA ARG A 128 30.29 -9.16 -17.73
C ARG A 128 31.77 -9.12 -17.41
#